data_AF-A0AAV5R1W8-F1
#
_entry.id   AF-A0AAV5R1W8-F1
#
_cell.length_a   1.000
_cell.length_b   1.000
_cell.length_c   1.000
_cell.angle_alpha   90.00
_cell.angle_beta   90.00
_cell.angle_gamma   90.00
#
_symmetry.space_group_name_H-M   'P 1'
#
loop_
_entity.id
_entity.type
_entity.pdbx_description
1 polymer ?
#
loop_
_entity_poly.entity_id
_entity_poly.type
_entity_poly.pdbx_seq_one_letter_code
_entity_poly.pdbx_strand_id
1 'polypeptide(L)'
;MANKDIQLYEPGETKKLSETALRTRDALNKIINAKNHSNKVTTLSNSSTNNDSSFVKYTSAQIADLSNKDGEIKHRQRVIKIKDEKVDPMLPSSFRIRKTPAGPQTDSIVPVLHDEVNSEKLTKADQKKWQIAPSISNWKNTNGFIIGIDNRIKNSQNPNKLSEEEIVRSTEKFSALSNALKDAEKKAKEDMKAKASWRKRKEDAQNNETHDRVSRLAEASRNERENKNNNNEKTRDEIYASMTKEERRAERKRRAQEEAANEKISTKDKIRKLAREQGRDVSERVVLSVSEALKKKQKESIYDSNLYFKPTDAKDETGDLVYDKPLFSQTAALNNIYRSRNLEGFKGLGSSKDDESESTAVKFTKDDETSIISDSNHQTST
;
A
#
# COMPACT_ATOMS: atom_id res chain seq x y z
N MET A 1 40.48 -5.51 -58.32
CA MET A 1 40.43 -6.61 -59.29
C MET A 1 41.31 -7.73 -58.76
N ALA A 2 40.74 -8.75 -58.13
CA ALA A 2 41.50 -9.93 -57.73
C ALA A 2 41.51 -10.90 -58.91
N ASN A 3 42.70 -11.31 -59.37
CA ASN A 3 42.85 -12.36 -60.38
C ASN A 3 42.09 -13.60 -59.90
N LYS A 4 41.05 -14.01 -60.63
CA LYS A 4 40.30 -15.25 -60.34
C LYS A 4 41.11 -16.51 -60.65
N ASP A 5 42.28 -16.36 -61.23
CA ASP A 5 43.17 -17.45 -61.65
C ASP A 5 44.29 -17.72 -60.63
N ILE A 6 44.05 -17.47 -59.34
CA ILE A 6 44.91 -18.01 -58.29
C ILE A 6 44.71 -19.52 -58.32
N GLN A 7 45.70 -20.25 -58.82
CA GLN A 7 45.70 -21.70 -58.81
C GLN A 7 45.64 -22.16 -57.35
N LEU A 8 44.45 -22.58 -56.91
CA LEU A 8 44.28 -23.40 -55.73
C LEU A 8 45.05 -24.69 -56.01
N TYR A 9 46.25 -24.80 -55.43
CA TYR A 9 47.04 -26.03 -55.50
C TYR A 9 46.31 -27.08 -54.67
N GLU A 10 45.47 -27.86 -55.33
CA GLU A 10 45.07 -29.15 -54.80
C GLU A 10 46.33 -30.00 -54.75
N PRO A 11 46.76 -30.48 -53.56
CA PRO A 11 47.95 -31.31 -53.48
C PRO A 11 47.73 -32.53 -54.38
N GLY A 12 48.46 -32.55 -55.50
CA GLY A 12 48.28 -33.48 -56.63
C GLY A 12 47.73 -34.83 -56.20
N GLU A 13 46.54 -35.12 -56.70
CA GLU A 13 45.66 -36.19 -56.24
C GLU A 13 46.39 -37.53 -56.25
N THR A 14 46.19 -38.32 -55.19
CA THR A 14 46.65 -39.71 -54.94
C THR A 14 47.99 -39.92 -54.22
N LYS A 15 49.18 -39.63 -54.77
CA LYS A 15 50.45 -40.11 -54.16
C LYS A 15 50.84 -39.42 -52.85
N LYS A 16 50.91 -38.08 -52.82
CA LYS A 16 51.24 -37.35 -51.58
C LYS A 16 50.12 -37.49 -50.54
N LEU A 17 48.86 -37.50 -50.98
CA LEU A 17 47.70 -37.71 -50.12
C LEU A 17 47.69 -39.12 -49.52
N SER A 18 48.02 -40.16 -50.29
CA SER A 18 48.10 -41.52 -49.77
C SER A 18 49.28 -41.70 -48.82
N GLU A 19 50.44 -41.08 -49.10
CA GLU A 19 51.57 -41.08 -48.17
C GLU A 19 51.22 -40.39 -46.84
N THR A 20 50.60 -39.21 -46.88
CA THR A 20 50.17 -38.51 -45.66
C THR A 20 49.06 -39.28 -44.93
N ALA A 21 48.13 -39.88 -45.66
CA ALA A 21 47.07 -40.72 -45.09
C ALA A 21 47.65 -41.97 -44.41
N LEU A 22 48.60 -42.66 -45.04
CA LEU A 22 49.29 -43.82 -44.47
C LEU A 22 50.09 -43.42 -43.22
N ARG A 23 50.89 -42.35 -43.31
CA ARG A 23 51.68 -41.83 -42.18
C ARG A 23 50.78 -41.44 -41.00
N THR A 24 49.67 -40.76 -41.27
CA THR A 24 48.71 -40.34 -40.23
C THR A 24 47.99 -41.54 -39.64
N ARG A 25 47.53 -42.48 -40.48
CA ARG A 25 46.89 -43.73 -40.05
C ARG A 25 47.82 -44.53 -39.15
N ASP A 26 49.08 -44.69 -39.53
CA ASP A 26 50.05 -45.47 -38.76
C ASP A 26 50.40 -44.77 -37.43
N ALA A 27 50.48 -43.43 -37.41
CA ALA A 27 50.65 -42.65 -36.19
C ALA A 27 49.43 -42.78 -35.25
N LEU A 28 48.21 -42.68 -35.78
CA LEU A 28 46.97 -42.87 -35.02
C LEU A 28 46.85 -44.30 -34.50
N ASN A 29 47.20 -45.30 -35.31
CA ASN A 29 47.23 -46.70 -34.88
C ASN A 29 48.20 -46.91 -33.72
N LYS A 30 49.37 -46.24 -33.69
CA LYS A 30 50.28 -46.29 -32.55
C LYS A 30 49.64 -45.74 -31.27
N ILE A 31 48.95 -44.59 -31.36
CA ILE A 31 48.27 -43.96 -30.23
C ILE A 31 47.09 -44.83 -29.74
N ILE A 32 46.28 -45.31 -30.67
CA ILE A 32 45.14 -46.20 -30.39
C ILE A 32 45.63 -47.49 -29.74
N ASN A 33 46.68 -48.10 -30.28
CA ASN A 33 47.29 -49.29 -29.69
C ASN A 33 47.76 -48.97 -28.28
N ALA A 34 48.54 -47.91 -28.05
CA ALA A 34 49.00 -47.55 -26.70
C ALA A 34 47.83 -47.37 -25.70
N LYS A 35 46.75 -46.68 -26.10
CA LYS A 35 45.55 -46.49 -25.27
C LYS A 35 44.80 -47.79 -25.01
N ASN A 36 44.68 -48.65 -26.02
CA ASN A 36 44.06 -49.97 -25.89
C ASN A 36 44.89 -50.90 -24.98
N HIS A 37 46.22 -50.82 -25.02
CA HIS A 37 47.10 -51.58 -24.12
C HIS A 37 46.89 -51.16 -22.65
N SER A 38 46.68 -49.87 -22.38
CA SER A 38 46.40 -49.38 -21.01
C SER A 38 45.03 -49.85 -20.47
N ASN A 39 44.05 -50.11 -21.33
CA ASN A 39 42.70 -50.54 -20.94
C ASN A 39 42.56 -52.07 -20.83
N LYS A 40 43.51 -52.84 -21.38
CA LYS A 40 43.48 -54.30 -21.29
C LYS A 40 43.85 -54.72 -19.88
N VAL A 41 42.95 -55.43 -19.20
CA VAL A 41 43.23 -56.08 -17.92
C VAL A 41 44.28 -57.17 -18.15
N THR A 42 45.31 -57.20 -17.30
CA THR A 42 46.49 -58.09 -17.35
C THR A 42 46.18 -59.60 -17.22
N THR A 43 44.90 -59.98 -17.12
CA THR A 43 44.43 -61.35 -16.86
C THR A 43 44.54 -62.30 -18.06
N LEU A 44 44.87 -61.80 -19.26
CA LEU A 44 45.06 -62.61 -20.46
C LEU A 44 46.48 -62.40 -21.03
N SER A 45 47.43 -63.07 -20.40
CA SER A 45 48.60 -63.74 -21.01
C SER A 45 49.42 -63.06 -22.12
N ASN A 46 49.50 -61.73 -22.19
CA ASN A 46 50.47 -61.04 -23.07
C ASN A 46 51.44 -60.13 -22.29
N SER A 47 51.57 -60.32 -20.96
CA SER A 47 52.65 -59.68 -20.21
C SER A 47 53.98 -60.31 -20.67
N SER A 48 54.77 -59.53 -21.41
CA SER A 48 56.11 -59.82 -21.95
C SER A 48 56.22 -60.83 -23.11
N THR A 49 55.69 -60.50 -24.30
CA THR A 49 56.21 -61.13 -25.54
C THR A 49 57.55 -60.53 -25.98
N ASN A 50 57.95 -59.37 -25.45
CA ASN A 50 59.24 -58.75 -25.76
C ASN A 50 60.30 -59.21 -24.75
N ASN A 51 60.79 -60.44 -24.93
CA ASN A 51 62.02 -60.89 -24.27
C ASN A 51 63.28 -60.36 -24.98
N ASP A 52 63.10 -59.60 -26.07
CA ASP A 52 64.16 -59.08 -26.90
C ASP A 52 64.94 -58.00 -26.14
N SER A 53 66.24 -58.25 -25.95
CA SER A 53 67.14 -57.27 -25.38
C SER A 53 67.79 -56.44 -26.48
N SER A 54 67.76 -55.12 -26.35
CA SER A 54 68.46 -54.21 -27.27
C SER A 54 69.81 -53.81 -26.71
N PHE A 55 70.82 -53.69 -27.56
CA PHE A 55 72.15 -53.20 -27.20
C PHE A 55 72.35 -51.80 -27.77
N VAL A 56 72.53 -50.82 -26.89
CA VAL A 56 72.77 -49.42 -27.26
C VAL A 56 74.20 -49.05 -26.93
N LYS A 57 74.93 -48.54 -27.91
CA LYS A 57 76.26 -47.98 -27.71
C LYS A 57 76.13 -46.54 -27.22
N TYR A 58 76.49 -46.30 -25.97
CA TYR A 58 76.44 -44.99 -25.32
C TYR A 58 77.83 -44.37 -25.25
N THR A 59 77.95 -43.14 -25.72
CA THR A 59 79.13 -42.30 -25.56
C THR A 59 78.82 -41.22 -24.52
N SER A 60 79.53 -41.21 -23.40
CA SER A 60 79.27 -40.23 -22.34
C SER A 60 79.62 -38.80 -22.77
N ALA A 61 78.71 -37.86 -22.53
CA ALA A 61 78.93 -36.42 -22.79
C ALA A 61 79.89 -35.76 -21.80
N GLN A 62 80.10 -36.37 -20.63
CA GLN A 62 81.13 -35.94 -19.68
C GLN A 62 82.52 -36.24 -20.27
N ILE A 63 83.20 -35.18 -20.73
CA ILE A 63 84.65 -35.16 -20.94
C ILE A 63 85.30 -35.09 -19.55
N ALA A 64 85.11 -36.13 -18.74
CA ALA A 64 85.98 -36.30 -17.59
C ALA A 64 87.31 -36.76 -18.14
N ASP A 65 88.32 -35.88 -18.07
CA ASP A 65 89.73 -36.11 -18.42
C ASP A 65 90.30 -37.30 -17.63
N LEU A 66 89.96 -38.51 -18.07
CA LEU A 66 90.56 -39.74 -17.60
C LEU A 66 91.33 -40.31 -18.79
N SER A 67 92.44 -39.64 -19.08
CA SER A 67 93.52 -40.10 -19.95
C SER A 67 93.80 -41.58 -19.67
N ASN A 68 93.60 -42.44 -20.67
CA ASN A 68 94.24 -43.75 -20.64
C ASN A 68 95.76 -43.52 -20.78
N LYS A 69 96.59 -44.42 -20.25
CA LYS A 69 98.06 -44.26 -20.12
C LYS A 69 98.82 -43.88 -21.42
N ASP A 70 98.16 -43.92 -22.57
CA ASP A 70 98.75 -43.71 -23.90
C ASP A 70 98.38 -42.37 -24.56
N GLY A 71 97.82 -41.39 -23.82
CA GLY A 71 97.69 -40.00 -24.30
C GLY A 71 96.68 -39.74 -25.43
N GLU A 72 95.89 -40.74 -25.83
CA GLU A 72 94.86 -40.61 -26.87
C GLU A 72 93.50 -40.22 -26.27
N ILE A 73 92.91 -39.10 -26.72
CA ILE A 73 91.59 -38.63 -26.29
C ILE A 73 90.50 -39.51 -26.92
N LYS A 74 90.15 -40.63 -26.28
CA LYS A 74 89.02 -41.49 -26.69
C LYS A 74 87.86 -41.34 -25.71
N HIS A 75 86.69 -40.91 -26.21
CA HIS A 75 85.45 -40.93 -25.43
C HIS A 75 85.17 -42.34 -24.93
N ARG A 76 84.97 -42.53 -23.62
CA ARG A 76 84.64 -43.84 -23.03
C ARG A 76 83.27 -44.30 -23.56
N GLN A 77 83.28 -45.28 -24.45
CA GLN A 77 82.07 -45.88 -25.01
C GLN A 77 81.65 -47.06 -24.15
N ARG A 78 80.36 -47.15 -23.80
CA ARG A 78 79.77 -48.28 -23.07
C ARG A 78 78.69 -48.92 -23.93
N VAL A 79 78.61 -50.25 -23.94
CA VAL A 79 77.49 -50.96 -24.57
C VAL A 79 76.50 -51.32 -23.47
N ILE A 80 75.29 -50.79 -23.54
CA ILE A 80 74.23 -50.98 -22.55
C ILE A 80 73.20 -51.95 -23.11
N LYS A 81 72.88 -53.00 -22.35
CA LYS A 81 71.79 -53.92 -22.65
C LYS A 81 70.52 -53.41 -21.99
N ILE A 82 69.52 -53.02 -22.78
CA ILE A 82 68.21 -52.58 -22.30
C ILE A 82 67.23 -53.75 -22.43
N LYS A 83 66.53 -54.06 -21.35
CA LYS A 83 65.51 -55.10 -21.28
C LYS A 83 64.35 -54.60 -20.42
N ASP A 84 63.13 -54.86 -20.85
CA ASP A 84 61.93 -54.57 -20.06
C ASP A 84 61.85 -55.50 -18.84
N GLU A 85 61.58 -54.92 -17.68
CA GLU A 85 61.36 -55.69 -16.46
C GLU A 85 59.98 -56.38 -16.51
N LYS A 86 59.92 -57.63 -16.08
CA LYS A 86 58.67 -58.38 -16.02
C LYS A 86 57.86 -57.94 -14.81
N VAL A 87 56.72 -57.28 -15.05
CA VAL A 87 55.82 -56.76 -13.99
C VAL A 87 54.79 -57.81 -13.58
N ASP A 88 54.50 -57.89 -12.28
CA ASP A 88 53.46 -58.75 -11.71
C ASP A 88 52.05 -58.28 -12.16
N PRO A 89 51.24 -59.16 -12.78
CA PRO A 89 49.89 -58.81 -13.22
C PRO A 89 48.89 -58.49 -12.09
N MET A 90 49.16 -58.90 -10.84
CA MET A 90 48.29 -58.67 -9.68
C MET A 90 48.67 -57.44 -8.85
N LEU A 91 49.77 -56.77 -9.20
CA LEU A 91 50.21 -55.57 -8.49
C LEU A 91 49.27 -54.40 -8.79
N PRO A 92 48.78 -53.66 -7.78
CA PRO A 92 47.98 -52.46 -8.01
C PRO A 92 48.83 -51.31 -8.59
N SER A 93 48.17 -50.28 -9.12
CA SER A 93 48.84 -49.08 -9.64
C SER A 93 49.69 -48.41 -8.56
N SER A 94 51.00 -48.27 -8.82
CA SER A 94 51.97 -47.64 -7.89
C SER A 94 51.79 -46.12 -7.76
N PHE A 95 51.25 -45.44 -8.79
CA PHE A 95 51.24 -43.99 -8.85
C PHE A 95 49.89 -43.37 -8.48
N ARG A 96 49.92 -42.32 -7.64
CA ARG A 96 48.77 -41.44 -7.37
C ARG A 96 48.71 -40.33 -8.42
N ILE A 97 47.70 -40.37 -9.29
CA ILE A 97 47.48 -39.34 -10.32
C ILE A 97 47.01 -38.03 -9.65
N ARG A 98 47.73 -36.93 -9.89
CA ARG A 98 47.37 -35.57 -9.42
C ARG A 98 46.97 -34.70 -10.62
N LYS A 99 45.96 -33.85 -10.46
CA LYS A 99 45.56 -32.86 -11.48
C LYS A 99 46.29 -31.55 -11.23
N THR A 100 46.96 -31.03 -12.25
CA THR A 100 47.58 -29.69 -12.24
C THR A 100 46.72 -28.73 -13.05
N PRO A 101 46.76 -27.40 -12.77
CA PRO A 101 46.15 -26.41 -13.65
C PRO A 101 46.77 -26.50 -15.05
N ALA A 102 46.02 -26.07 -16.06
CA ALA A 102 46.53 -26.00 -17.42
C ALA A 102 47.76 -25.07 -17.46
N GLY A 103 48.82 -25.53 -18.12
CA GLY A 103 50.00 -24.71 -18.36
C GLY A 103 49.68 -23.49 -19.26
N PRO A 104 50.61 -22.53 -19.38
CA PRO A 104 50.47 -21.46 -20.37
C PRO A 104 50.33 -22.08 -21.77
N GLN A 105 49.56 -21.42 -22.63
CA GLN A 105 49.41 -21.84 -24.03
C GLN A 105 50.81 -21.86 -24.68
N THR A 106 51.19 -22.98 -25.29
CA THR A 106 52.51 -23.18 -25.92
C THR A 106 52.64 -22.43 -27.23
N ASP A 107 51.51 -22.15 -27.86
CA ASP A 107 51.45 -21.56 -29.18
C ASP A 107 51.61 -20.05 -29.03
N SER A 108 52.51 -19.47 -29.82
CA SER A 108 52.63 -18.01 -29.92
C SER A 108 51.27 -17.41 -30.29
N ILE A 109 50.90 -16.30 -29.65
CA ILE A 109 49.65 -15.60 -29.94
C ILE A 109 49.57 -15.34 -31.45
N VAL A 110 48.54 -15.87 -32.10
CA VAL A 110 48.30 -15.69 -33.52
C VAL A 110 47.86 -14.24 -33.76
N PRO A 111 48.45 -13.52 -34.75
CA PRO A 111 48.02 -12.16 -35.05
C PRO A 111 46.56 -12.15 -35.52
N VAL A 112 45.74 -11.29 -34.90
CA VAL A 112 44.36 -11.07 -35.34
C VAL A 112 44.38 -10.08 -36.50
N LEU A 113 44.11 -10.58 -37.72
CA LEU A 113 44.10 -9.78 -38.95
C LEU A 113 42.70 -9.17 -39.15
N HIS A 114 42.48 -7.99 -38.60
CA HIS A 114 41.23 -7.24 -38.82
C HIS A 114 41.25 -6.46 -40.14
N ASP A 115 40.08 -6.33 -40.77
CA ASP A 115 39.90 -5.51 -41.98
C ASP A 115 39.84 -4.01 -41.62
N GLU A 116 41.00 -3.37 -41.49
CA GLU A 116 41.09 -1.94 -41.11
C GLU A 116 40.45 -0.99 -42.15
N VAL A 117 40.25 -1.45 -43.37
CA VAL A 117 39.73 -0.65 -44.50
C VAL A 117 38.20 -0.66 -44.57
N ASN A 118 37.55 -1.74 -44.13
CA ASN A 118 36.09 -1.91 -44.21
C ASN A 118 35.38 -1.70 -42.87
N SER A 119 36.11 -1.57 -41.75
CA SER A 119 35.52 -1.19 -40.48
C SER A 119 35.26 0.32 -40.43
N GLU A 120 34.00 0.73 -40.47
CA GLU A 120 33.64 2.13 -40.21
C GLU A 120 34.08 2.53 -38.80
N LYS A 121 34.76 3.68 -38.67
CA LYS A 121 35.14 4.19 -37.36
C LYS A 121 33.88 4.54 -36.58
N LEU A 122 33.74 3.97 -35.38
CA LEU A 122 32.59 4.21 -34.52
C LEU A 122 32.39 5.72 -34.32
N THR A 123 31.24 6.22 -34.76
CA THR A 123 30.90 7.63 -34.56
C THR A 123 30.45 7.86 -33.11
N LYS A 124 30.62 9.09 -32.60
CA LYS A 124 30.11 9.45 -31.27
C LYS A 124 28.59 9.29 -31.17
N ALA A 125 27.88 9.46 -32.28
CA ALA A 125 26.44 9.28 -32.36
C ALA A 125 26.06 7.80 -32.16
N ASP A 126 26.77 6.89 -32.84
CA ASP A 126 26.55 5.45 -32.68
C ASP A 126 26.91 4.99 -31.27
N GLN A 127 28.03 5.46 -30.73
CA GLN A 127 28.41 5.14 -29.36
C GLN A 127 27.32 5.56 -28.35
N LYS A 128 26.73 6.75 -28.52
CA LYS A 128 25.65 7.24 -27.66
C LYS A 128 24.37 6.42 -27.83
N LYS A 129 24.05 5.99 -29.06
CA LYS A 129 22.89 5.13 -29.35
C LYS A 129 22.99 3.79 -28.64
N TRP A 130 24.20 3.25 -28.51
CA TRP A 130 24.49 2.00 -27.82
C TRP A 130 24.81 2.17 -26.33
N GLN A 131 24.67 3.38 -25.78
CA GLN A 131 24.83 3.60 -24.35
C GLN A 131 23.59 3.10 -23.60
N ILE A 132 23.72 1.92 -22.98
CA ILE A 132 22.66 1.30 -22.18
C ILE A 132 22.58 2.02 -20.82
N ALA A 133 21.38 2.49 -20.47
CA ALA A 133 21.13 3.13 -19.18
C ALA A 133 21.30 2.13 -18.02
N PRO A 134 21.78 2.57 -16.84
CA PRO A 134 21.93 1.69 -15.68
C PRO A 134 20.57 1.14 -15.24
N SER A 135 20.54 -0.13 -14.85
CA SER A 135 19.32 -0.76 -14.33
C SER A 135 19.09 -0.35 -12.87
N ILE A 136 18.02 0.39 -12.61
CA ILE A 136 17.65 0.87 -11.27
C ILE A 136 16.44 0.08 -10.81
N SER A 137 16.63 -0.96 -10.00
CA SER A 137 15.51 -1.79 -9.55
C SER A 137 14.79 -1.18 -8.34
N ASN A 138 13.47 -1.40 -8.24
CA ASN A 138 12.68 -1.00 -7.08
C ASN A 138 12.80 -1.99 -5.90
N TRP A 139 13.31 -3.20 -6.13
CA TRP A 139 13.40 -4.27 -5.12
C TRP A 139 14.80 -4.50 -4.55
N LYS A 140 15.84 -4.32 -5.36
CA LYS A 140 17.21 -4.71 -5.03
C LYS A 140 18.16 -3.52 -5.16
N ASN A 141 18.89 -3.28 -4.08
CA ASN A 141 19.98 -2.31 -4.00
C ASN A 141 21.10 -2.92 -3.17
N THR A 142 21.80 -3.92 -3.72
CA THR A 142 22.80 -4.73 -2.98
C THR A 142 23.95 -3.88 -2.47
N ASN A 143 24.36 -2.89 -3.26
CA ASN A 143 25.47 -2.00 -2.93
C ASN A 143 25.01 -0.74 -2.18
N GLY A 144 23.71 -0.63 -1.87
CA GLY A 144 23.19 0.49 -1.07
C GLY A 144 23.31 1.87 -1.73
N PHE A 145 23.32 1.96 -3.06
CA PHE A 145 23.42 3.25 -3.76
C PHE A 145 22.29 4.21 -3.36
N ILE A 146 22.64 5.46 -3.07
CA ILE A 146 21.66 6.53 -2.87
C ILE A 146 21.14 6.95 -4.24
N ILE A 147 19.89 6.59 -4.53
CA ILE A 147 19.26 6.81 -5.82
C ILE A 147 18.13 7.82 -5.62
N GLY A 148 18.16 8.91 -6.40
CA GLY A 148 17.11 9.92 -6.41
C GLY A 148 15.73 9.34 -6.73
N ILE A 149 14.70 9.90 -6.13
CA ILE A 149 13.31 9.41 -6.20
C ILE A 149 12.83 9.33 -7.65
N ASP A 150 13.12 10.35 -8.47
CA ASP A 150 12.73 10.39 -9.89
C ASP A 150 13.22 9.19 -10.68
N ASN A 151 14.44 8.74 -10.42
CA ASN A 151 15.03 7.62 -11.14
C ASN A 151 14.44 6.27 -10.70
N ARG A 152 13.92 6.16 -9.47
CA ARG A 152 13.16 4.99 -9.00
C ARG A 152 11.75 4.97 -9.59
N ILE A 153 11.09 6.13 -9.62
CA ILE A 153 9.74 6.27 -10.18
C ILE A 153 9.72 5.96 -11.67
N LYS A 154 10.72 6.41 -12.44
CA LYS A 154 10.83 6.14 -13.89
C LYS A 154 10.87 4.65 -14.24
N ASN A 155 11.40 3.81 -13.35
CA ASN A 155 11.44 2.36 -13.58
C ASN A 155 10.19 1.63 -13.04
N SER A 156 9.31 2.32 -12.31
CA SER A 156 7.98 1.77 -12.01
C SER A 156 7.16 1.79 -13.29
N GLN A 157 7.00 0.63 -13.94
CA GLN A 157 6.17 0.51 -15.15
C GLN A 157 4.71 0.92 -14.93
N ASN A 158 4.27 0.95 -13.67
CA ASN A 158 3.05 1.63 -13.27
C ASN A 158 3.45 2.92 -12.56
N PRO A 159 3.48 4.08 -13.24
CA PRO A 159 3.18 5.28 -12.50
C PRO A 159 1.76 5.05 -11.96
N ASN A 160 1.52 5.27 -10.67
CA ASN A 160 0.15 5.37 -10.11
C ASN A 160 -0.60 6.60 -10.69
N LYS A 161 -0.28 7.00 -11.92
CA LYS A 161 -0.87 8.09 -12.66
C LYS A 161 -1.87 7.42 -13.60
N LEU A 162 -3.16 7.63 -13.35
CA LEU A 162 -4.19 7.34 -14.34
C LEU A 162 -3.77 7.99 -15.66
N SER A 163 -4.00 7.29 -16.76
CA SER A 163 -3.89 7.92 -18.07
C SER A 163 -4.80 9.14 -18.15
N GLU A 164 -4.40 10.13 -18.95
CA GLU A 164 -5.15 11.39 -19.09
C GLU A 164 -6.60 11.13 -19.55
N GLU A 165 -6.79 10.11 -20.39
CA GLU A 165 -8.08 9.62 -20.85
C GLU A 165 -8.92 9.01 -19.72
N GLU A 166 -8.33 8.23 -18.81
CA GLU A 166 -9.03 7.65 -17.66
C GLU A 166 -9.47 8.71 -16.66
N ILE A 167 -8.66 9.75 -16.45
CA ILE A 167 -9.01 10.88 -15.59
C ILE A 167 -10.26 11.57 -16.15
N VAL A 168 -10.23 11.97 -17.42
CA VAL A 168 -11.36 12.63 -18.10
C VAL A 168 -12.61 11.75 -18.10
N ARG A 169 -12.45 10.46 -18.39
CA ARG A 169 -13.58 9.50 -18.37
C ARG A 169 -14.19 9.33 -16.99
N SER A 170 -13.39 9.38 -15.93
CA SER A 170 -13.90 9.27 -14.56
C SER A 170 -14.67 10.53 -14.16
N THR A 171 -14.12 11.73 -14.44
CA THR A 171 -14.70 13.00 -14.03
C THR A 171 -16.02 13.28 -14.74
N GLU A 172 -16.12 12.94 -16.03
CA GLU A 172 -17.35 13.09 -16.81
C GLU A 172 -18.47 12.18 -16.27
N LYS A 173 -18.16 10.91 -15.99
CA LYS A 173 -19.14 9.95 -15.44
C LYS A 173 -19.64 10.34 -14.05
N PHE A 174 -18.74 10.79 -13.17
CA PHE A 174 -19.14 11.27 -11.83
C PHE A 174 -19.96 12.56 -11.91
N SER A 175 -19.66 13.44 -12.86
CA SER A 175 -20.45 14.66 -13.10
C SER A 175 -21.85 14.34 -13.61
N ALA A 176 -21.96 13.43 -14.59
CA ALA A 176 -23.24 12.96 -15.13
C ALA A 176 -24.10 12.30 -14.03
N LEU A 177 -23.50 11.45 -13.19
CA LEU A 177 -24.19 10.81 -12.07
C LEU A 177 -24.66 11.84 -11.03
N SER A 178 -23.82 12.79 -10.64
CA SER A 178 -24.17 13.85 -9.70
C SER A 178 -25.34 14.70 -10.22
N ASN A 179 -25.33 15.05 -11.50
CA ASN A 179 -26.41 15.82 -12.11
C ASN A 179 -27.72 15.01 -12.15
N ALA A 180 -27.66 13.74 -12.55
CA ALA A 180 -28.82 12.86 -12.55
C ALA A 180 -29.45 12.71 -11.15
N LEU A 181 -28.63 12.60 -10.10
CA LEU A 181 -29.11 12.53 -8.72
C LEU A 181 -29.76 13.84 -8.26
N LYS A 182 -29.17 14.99 -8.60
CA LYS A 182 -29.75 16.32 -8.29
C LYS A 182 -31.09 16.53 -8.99
N ASP A 183 -31.20 16.13 -10.25
CA ASP A 183 -32.44 16.23 -11.02
C ASP A 183 -33.52 15.29 -10.47
N ALA A 184 -33.14 14.06 -10.12
CA ALA A 184 -34.04 13.11 -9.46
C ALA A 184 -34.54 13.64 -8.11
N GLU A 185 -33.65 14.22 -7.30
CA GLU A 185 -34.02 14.83 -6.02
C GLU A 185 -34.99 16.01 -6.19
N LYS A 186 -34.70 16.90 -7.15
CA LYS A 186 -35.56 18.05 -7.44
C LYS A 186 -36.96 17.59 -7.86
N LYS A 187 -37.05 16.60 -8.75
CA LYS A 187 -38.32 16.01 -9.20
C LYS A 187 -39.07 15.35 -8.05
N ALA A 188 -38.38 14.60 -7.18
CA ALA A 188 -39.00 13.99 -6.00
C ALA A 188 -39.57 15.05 -5.03
N LYS A 189 -38.85 16.16 -4.81
CA LYS A 189 -39.31 17.28 -3.98
C LYS A 189 -40.53 18.00 -4.58
N GLU A 190 -40.53 18.21 -5.90
CA GLU A 190 -41.66 18.81 -6.61
C GLU A 190 -42.92 17.94 -6.50
N ASP A 191 -42.78 16.63 -6.71
CA ASP A 191 -43.87 15.66 -6.55
C ASP A 191 -44.41 15.60 -5.11
N MET A 192 -43.51 15.61 -4.12
CA MET A 192 -43.90 15.67 -2.71
C MET A 192 -44.64 16.97 -2.37
N LYS A 193 -44.16 18.12 -2.87
CA LYS A 193 -44.80 19.42 -2.66
C LYS A 193 -46.16 19.48 -3.34
N ALA A 194 -46.28 18.95 -4.55
CA ALA A 194 -47.55 18.82 -5.25
C ALA A 194 -48.53 17.97 -4.42
N LYS A 195 -48.14 16.75 -4.02
CA LYS A 195 -48.97 15.86 -3.20
C LYS A 195 -49.37 16.50 -1.87
N ALA A 196 -48.46 17.19 -1.19
CA ALA A 196 -48.75 17.91 0.04
C ALA A 196 -49.78 19.04 -0.18
N SER A 197 -49.64 19.81 -1.26
CA SER A 197 -50.61 20.87 -1.60
C SER A 197 -52.00 20.32 -1.95
N TRP A 198 -52.06 19.17 -2.64
CA TRP A 198 -53.31 18.47 -2.93
C TRP A 198 -53.97 17.90 -1.68
N ARG A 199 -53.20 17.26 -0.79
CA ARG A 199 -53.70 16.78 0.50
C ARG A 199 -54.25 17.92 1.34
N LYS A 200 -53.52 19.04 1.41
CA LYS A 200 -53.97 20.24 2.12
C LYS A 200 -55.27 20.79 1.55
N ARG A 201 -55.39 20.94 0.24
CA ARG A 201 -56.65 21.38 -0.39
C ARG A 201 -57.82 20.45 -0.09
N LYS A 202 -57.59 19.13 -0.07
CA LYS A 202 -58.62 18.14 0.27
C LYS A 202 -59.05 18.24 1.73
N GLU A 203 -58.09 18.41 2.63
CA GLU A 203 -58.35 18.62 4.07
C GLU A 203 -59.10 19.93 4.31
N ASP A 204 -58.68 21.03 3.68
CA ASP A 204 -59.36 22.32 3.76
C ASP A 204 -60.80 22.22 3.22
N ALA A 205 -61.01 21.49 2.11
CA ALA A 205 -62.35 21.25 1.56
C ALA A 205 -63.23 20.42 2.50
N GLN A 206 -62.67 19.36 3.11
CA GLN A 206 -63.38 18.56 4.11
C GLN A 206 -63.71 19.38 5.37
N ASN A 207 -62.76 20.18 5.86
CA ASN A 207 -62.99 21.07 7.00
C ASN A 207 -64.08 22.10 6.69
N ASN A 208 -64.07 22.72 5.50
CA ASN A 208 -65.13 23.64 5.08
C ASN A 208 -66.50 22.94 5.00
N GLU A 209 -66.57 21.73 4.43
CA GLU A 209 -67.81 20.96 4.38
C GLU A 209 -68.33 20.60 5.79
N THR A 210 -67.44 20.21 6.70
CA THR A 210 -67.83 19.97 8.11
C THR A 210 -68.31 21.25 8.79
N HIS A 211 -67.66 22.39 8.53
CA HIS A 211 -68.05 23.68 9.07
C HIS A 211 -69.44 24.10 8.54
N ASP A 212 -69.68 23.97 7.24
CA ASP A 212 -70.99 24.25 6.62
C ASP A 212 -72.08 23.33 7.16
N ARG A 213 -71.78 22.04 7.34
CA ARG A 213 -72.70 21.06 7.95
C ARG A 213 -73.06 21.43 9.38
N VAL A 214 -72.08 21.82 10.19
CA VAL A 214 -72.32 22.28 11.58
C VAL A 214 -73.11 23.59 11.58
N SER A 215 -72.81 24.53 10.66
CA SER A 215 -73.53 25.80 10.55
C SER A 215 -75.01 25.59 10.20
N ARG A 216 -75.32 24.74 9.21
CA ARG A 216 -76.71 24.40 8.85
C ARG A 216 -77.45 23.74 10.02
N LEU A 217 -76.79 22.83 10.74
CA LEU A 217 -77.39 22.19 11.93
C LEU A 217 -77.67 23.21 13.04
N ALA A 218 -76.76 24.17 13.24
CA ALA A 218 -76.94 25.25 14.20
C ALA A 218 -78.07 26.21 13.79
N GLU A 219 -78.20 26.55 12.51
CA GLU A 219 -79.30 27.34 11.96
C GLU A 219 -80.64 26.63 12.12
N ALA A 220 -80.73 25.34 11.78
CA ALA A 220 -81.93 24.53 11.99
C ALA A 220 -82.33 24.50 13.48
N SER A 221 -81.37 24.31 14.39
CA SER A 221 -81.60 24.34 15.83
C SER A 221 -82.07 25.72 16.34
N ARG A 222 -81.59 26.82 15.73
CA ARG A 222 -82.04 28.18 16.04
C ARG A 222 -83.46 28.42 15.55
N ASN A 223 -83.76 28.03 14.31
CA ASN A 223 -85.11 28.16 13.73
C ASN A 223 -86.15 27.33 14.51
N GLU A 224 -85.78 26.14 14.99
CA GLU A 224 -86.66 25.32 15.84
C GLU A 224 -86.92 25.99 17.19
N ARG A 225 -85.91 26.60 17.82
CA ARG A 225 -86.09 27.40 19.04
C ARG A 225 -86.91 28.66 18.81
N GLU A 226 -86.76 29.30 17.65
CA GLU A 226 -87.51 30.50 17.28
C GLU A 226 -88.99 30.19 17.00
N ASN A 227 -89.27 29.12 16.25
CA ASN A 227 -90.63 28.62 16.06
C ASN A 227 -91.28 28.21 17.39
N LYS A 228 -90.52 27.61 18.32
CA LYS A 228 -91.01 27.31 19.67
C LYS A 228 -91.29 28.56 20.51
N ASN A 229 -90.57 29.65 20.29
CA ASN A 229 -90.82 30.94 20.93
C ASN A 229 -91.97 31.74 20.28
N ASN A 230 -92.24 31.54 18.98
CA ASN A 230 -93.33 32.22 18.26
C ASN A 230 -94.72 31.60 18.50
N ASN A 231 -94.79 30.40 19.05
CA ASN A 231 -96.05 29.76 19.47
C ASN A 231 -96.55 30.22 20.85
N ASN A 232 -95.85 31.15 21.52
CA ASN A 232 -96.38 31.86 22.68
C ASN A 232 -96.98 33.18 22.20
N GLU A 233 -98.31 33.28 22.19
CA GLU A 233 -99.02 34.53 21.91
C GLU A 233 -98.59 35.61 22.92
N LYS A 234 -97.99 36.68 22.39
CA LYS A 234 -97.56 37.82 23.20
C LYS A 234 -98.71 38.81 23.34
N THR A 235 -99.06 39.12 24.58
CA THR A 235 -100.00 40.18 24.95
C THR A 235 -99.42 41.58 24.64
N ARG A 236 -100.31 42.55 24.37
CA ARG A 236 -100.02 43.91 23.86
C ARG A 236 -98.95 44.70 24.62
N ASP A 237 -98.67 44.39 25.89
CA ASP A 237 -97.68 45.10 26.70
C ASP A 237 -96.21 44.75 26.38
N GLU A 238 -95.93 43.64 25.68
CA GLU A 238 -94.54 43.22 25.38
C GLU A 238 -93.89 43.95 24.19
N ILE A 239 -94.68 44.68 23.39
CA ILE A 239 -94.21 45.34 22.15
C ILE A 239 -93.29 46.53 22.48
N TYR A 240 -93.58 47.29 23.55
CA TYR A 240 -92.74 48.43 23.97
C TYR A 240 -91.40 48.00 24.60
N ALA A 241 -91.32 46.81 25.20
CA ALA A 241 -90.08 46.25 25.73
C ALA A 241 -89.14 45.66 24.66
N SER A 242 -89.64 45.48 23.42
CA SER A 242 -88.84 44.92 22.31
C SER A 242 -87.84 45.93 21.74
N MET A 243 -88.21 47.22 21.68
CA MET A 243 -87.38 48.31 21.15
C MET A 243 -86.10 48.54 21.97
N THR A 244 -86.17 48.44 23.31
CA THR A 244 -84.99 48.56 24.20
C THR A 244 -84.11 47.30 24.19
N LYS A 245 -84.65 46.15 23.79
CA LYS A 245 -83.94 44.86 23.68
C LYS A 245 -83.16 44.76 22.36
N GLU A 246 -83.63 45.44 21.32
CA GLU A 246 -83.01 45.52 19.99
C GLU A 246 -81.67 46.26 20.03
N GLU A 247 -81.61 47.37 20.75
CA GLU A 247 -80.40 48.17 20.95
C GLU A 247 -79.32 47.37 21.72
N ARG A 248 -79.74 46.59 22.71
CA ARG A 248 -78.86 45.67 23.46
C ARG A 248 -78.41 44.46 22.63
N ARG A 249 -79.04 44.14 21.50
CA ARG A 249 -78.57 43.13 20.53
C ARG A 249 -77.57 43.73 19.55
N ALA A 250 -77.79 44.97 19.10
CA ALA A 250 -76.86 45.68 18.24
C ALA A 250 -75.49 45.87 18.91
N GLU A 251 -75.48 46.26 20.21
CA GLU A 251 -74.23 46.40 20.98
C GLU A 251 -73.48 45.07 21.14
N ARG A 252 -74.20 43.96 21.36
CA ARG A 252 -73.59 42.60 21.40
C ARG A 252 -73.02 42.18 20.04
N LYS A 253 -73.65 42.58 18.94
CA LYS A 253 -73.20 42.27 17.58
C LYS A 253 -71.92 43.03 17.24
N ARG A 254 -71.79 44.30 17.67
CA ARG A 254 -70.54 45.07 17.55
C ARG A 254 -69.40 44.42 18.34
N ARG A 255 -69.67 44.02 19.59
CA ARG A 255 -68.69 43.35 20.45
C ARG A 255 -68.23 41.99 19.88
N ALA A 256 -69.16 41.20 19.34
CA ALA A 256 -68.82 39.93 18.68
C ALA A 256 -67.99 40.12 17.39
N GLN A 257 -68.22 41.20 16.63
CA GLN A 257 -67.40 41.57 15.47
C GLN A 257 -65.98 41.99 15.88
N GLU A 258 -65.85 42.75 16.97
CA GLU A 258 -64.55 43.13 17.54
C GLU A 258 -63.79 41.91 18.09
N GLU A 259 -64.50 40.94 18.69
CA GLU A 259 -63.92 39.68 19.17
C GLU A 259 -63.44 38.78 18.01
N ALA A 260 -64.25 38.61 16.95
CA ALA A 260 -63.85 37.86 15.76
C ALA A 260 -62.67 38.52 15.00
N ALA A 261 -62.55 39.85 15.05
CA ALA A 261 -61.38 40.56 14.55
C ALA A 261 -60.13 40.30 15.41
N ASN A 262 -60.28 40.21 16.74
CA ASN A 262 -59.21 39.83 17.66
C ASN A 262 -58.82 38.34 17.55
N GLU A 263 -59.73 37.45 17.15
CA GLU A 263 -59.42 36.03 16.96
C GLU A 263 -58.42 35.77 15.82
N LYS A 264 -58.48 36.58 14.76
CA LYS A 264 -57.56 36.52 13.60
C LYS A 264 -56.14 37.01 13.89
N ILE A 265 -55.89 37.58 15.07
CA ILE A 265 -54.57 38.06 15.49
C ILE A 265 -53.70 36.91 15.98
N SER A 266 -52.47 36.84 15.46
CA SER A 266 -51.43 35.86 15.82
C SER A 266 -51.16 35.82 17.33
N THR A 267 -50.88 34.63 17.87
CA THR A 267 -50.61 34.42 19.32
C THR A 267 -49.48 35.30 19.84
N LYS A 268 -48.46 35.59 19.02
CA LYS A 268 -47.37 36.52 19.35
C LYS A 268 -47.87 37.95 19.58
N ASP A 269 -48.80 38.41 18.74
CA ASP A 269 -49.35 39.76 18.81
C ASP A 269 -50.39 39.91 19.93
N LYS A 270 -51.15 38.84 20.24
CA LYS A 270 -52.01 38.78 21.44
C LYS A 270 -51.20 38.92 22.72
N ILE A 271 -50.10 38.18 22.86
CA ILE A 271 -49.20 38.25 24.02
C ILE A 271 -48.62 39.67 24.15
N ARG A 272 -48.24 40.29 23.04
CA ARG A 272 -47.71 41.66 23.02
C ARG A 272 -48.75 42.72 23.41
N LYS A 273 -49.99 42.59 22.95
CA LYS A 273 -51.08 43.51 23.28
C LYS A 273 -51.48 43.40 24.76
N LEU A 274 -51.60 42.17 25.28
CA LEU A 274 -51.95 41.89 26.67
C LEU A 274 -50.84 42.34 27.65
N ALA A 275 -49.58 42.24 27.23
CA ALA A 275 -48.45 42.76 28.01
C ALA A 275 -48.39 44.30 28.03
N ARG A 276 -48.73 44.97 26.91
CA ARG A 276 -48.85 46.44 26.87
C ARG A 276 -50.00 46.95 27.74
N GLU A 277 -51.12 46.23 27.78
CA GLU A 277 -52.31 46.60 28.58
C GLU A 277 -52.06 46.49 30.09
N GLN A 278 -51.12 45.63 30.52
CA GLN A 278 -50.71 45.48 31.92
C GLN A 278 -49.49 46.34 32.31
N GLY A 279 -48.96 47.17 31.41
CA GLY A 279 -47.91 48.15 31.70
C GLY A 279 -46.59 47.58 32.25
N ARG A 280 -46.26 46.32 31.95
CA ARG A 280 -45.03 45.65 32.42
C ARG A 280 -44.22 45.10 31.26
N ASP A 281 -42.94 45.44 31.23
CA ASP A 281 -42.01 45.05 30.18
C ASP A 281 -41.84 43.52 30.09
N VAL A 282 -41.85 43.04 28.85
CA VAL A 282 -42.00 41.63 28.44
C VAL A 282 -40.75 40.76 28.60
N SER A 283 -39.69 41.25 29.23
CA SER A 283 -38.40 40.54 29.33
C SER A 283 -38.32 39.55 30.50
N GLU A 284 -38.95 39.84 31.64
CA GLU A 284 -38.73 39.04 32.87
C GLU A 284 -39.71 37.87 33.03
N ARG A 285 -40.91 37.96 32.42
CA ARG A 285 -41.94 36.91 32.54
C ARG A 285 -41.70 35.72 31.61
N VAL A 286 -40.97 35.92 30.50
CA VAL A 286 -40.54 34.82 29.61
C VAL A 286 -39.52 33.92 30.31
N VAL A 287 -38.75 34.46 31.26
CA VAL A 287 -37.74 33.71 32.01
C VAL A 287 -38.36 32.92 33.18
N LEU A 288 -39.49 33.37 33.75
CA LEU A 288 -40.11 32.70 34.92
C LEU A 288 -41.31 31.77 34.62
N SER A 289 -41.89 31.80 33.42
CA SER A 289 -43.13 31.06 33.11
C SER A 289 -42.95 29.60 32.62
N VAL A 290 -41.77 29.00 32.87
CA VAL A 290 -41.49 27.57 32.62
C VAL A 290 -41.75 26.70 33.87
N SER A 291 -41.99 27.30 35.04
CA SER A 291 -41.91 26.60 36.34
C SER A 291 -43.16 25.82 36.79
N GLU A 292 -44.36 26.07 36.26
CA GLU A 292 -45.57 25.30 36.63
C GLU A 292 -45.86 24.10 35.71
N ALA A 293 -45.54 24.21 34.42
CA ALA A 293 -45.75 23.11 33.46
C ALA A 293 -44.74 21.97 33.64
N LEU A 294 -43.53 22.25 34.14
CA LEU A 294 -42.52 21.23 34.44
C LEU A 294 -42.80 20.46 35.73
N LYS A 295 -43.36 21.12 36.76
CA LYS A 295 -43.75 20.44 38.01
C LYS A 295 -44.86 19.41 37.82
N LYS A 296 -45.78 19.61 36.87
CA LYS A 296 -46.89 18.67 36.58
C LYS A 296 -46.51 17.49 35.68
N LYS A 297 -45.36 17.52 35.01
CA LYS A 297 -44.92 16.47 34.07
C LYS A 297 -44.02 15.40 34.69
N GLN A 298 -43.52 15.61 35.90
CA GLN A 298 -42.66 14.67 36.62
C GLN A 298 -43.53 13.66 37.38
N LYS A 299 -44.17 12.73 36.66
CA LYS A 299 -44.96 11.63 37.25
C LYS A 299 -44.14 10.34 37.46
N GLU A 300 -42.84 10.39 37.16
CA GLU A 300 -41.88 9.29 37.27
C GLU A 300 -40.72 9.69 38.18
N SER A 301 -40.13 8.72 38.89
CA SER A 301 -38.94 8.91 39.72
C SER A 301 -37.75 9.32 38.85
N ILE A 302 -37.28 10.56 39.01
CA ILE A 302 -36.08 11.05 38.35
C ILE A 302 -34.89 10.26 38.91
N TYR A 303 -34.32 9.35 38.11
CA TYR A 303 -33.06 8.69 38.47
C TYR A 303 -31.89 9.68 38.37
N ASP A 304 -30.81 9.42 39.12
CA ASP A 304 -29.58 10.23 39.08
C ASP A 304 -29.05 10.32 37.64
N SER A 305 -28.66 11.52 37.20
CA SER A 305 -28.09 11.74 35.87
C SER A 305 -26.83 10.90 35.64
N ASN A 306 -26.05 10.63 36.70
CA ASN A 306 -24.88 9.77 36.63
C ASN A 306 -25.22 8.32 36.27
N LEU A 307 -26.45 7.87 36.53
CA LEU A 307 -26.90 6.54 36.17
C LEU A 307 -27.21 6.46 34.66
N TYR A 308 -27.75 7.52 34.07
CA TYR A 308 -28.00 7.61 32.63
C TYR A 308 -26.73 7.74 31.80
N PHE A 309 -25.68 8.36 32.34
CA PHE A 309 -24.39 8.49 31.67
C PHE A 309 -23.47 7.28 31.86
N LYS A 310 -23.82 6.34 32.74
CA LYS A 310 -23.12 5.06 32.86
C LYS A 310 -23.75 4.06 31.91
N PRO A 311 -23.04 3.57 30.87
CA PRO A 311 -23.57 2.51 30.05
C PRO A 311 -23.65 1.22 30.88
N THR A 312 -24.86 0.77 31.18
CA THR A 312 -25.10 -0.47 31.94
C THR A 312 -24.89 -1.73 31.09
N ASP A 313 -25.00 -1.61 29.76
CA ASP A 313 -24.93 -2.72 28.79
C ASP A 313 -23.86 -2.51 27.69
N ALA A 314 -22.80 -1.74 27.95
CA ALA A 314 -21.66 -1.68 27.04
C ALA A 314 -20.72 -2.88 27.27
N LYS A 315 -21.18 -4.08 26.91
CA LYS A 315 -20.31 -5.25 26.73
C LYS A 315 -20.02 -5.38 25.23
N ASP A 316 -18.75 -5.29 24.86
CA ASP A 316 -18.31 -5.67 23.52
C ASP A 316 -18.40 -7.20 23.42
N GLU A 317 -19.40 -7.71 22.70
CA GLU A 317 -19.58 -9.14 22.37
C GLU A 317 -18.51 -9.63 21.37
N THR A 318 -17.25 -9.40 21.69
CA THR A 318 -16.15 -10.14 21.04
C THR A 318 -15.98 -11.44 21.82
N GLY A 319 -16.30 -12.56 21.17
CA GLY A 319 -16.59 -13.86 21.81
C GLY A 319 -15.46 -14.53 22.61
N ASP A 320 -14.32 -13.87 22.83
CA ASP A 320 -13.15 -14.43 23.52
C ASP A 320 -12.74 -13.64 24.79
N LEU A 321 -13.51 -12.63 25.22
CA LEU A 321 -13.21 -11.89 26.46
C LEU A 321 -13.94 -12.50 27.66
N VAL A 322 -13.18 -13.14 28.56
CA VAL A 322 -13.69 -13.72 29.83
C VAL A 322 -13.91 -12.65 30.92
N TYR A 323 -13.27 -11.48 30.81
CA TYR A 323 -13.32 -10.42 31.81
C TYR A 323 -13.75 -9.07 31.21
N ASP A 324 -14.65 -8.37 31.90
CA ASP A 324 -15.18 -7.06 31.47
C ASP A 324 -14.18 -5.90 31.67
N LYS A 325 -13.12 -6.07 32.47
CA LYS A 325 -12.12 -5.04 32.78
C LYS A 325 -10.70 -5.57 32.60
N PRO A 326 -9.76 -4.78 32.04
CA PRO A 326 -8.37 -5.20 31.94
C PRO A 326 -7.71 -5.31 33.33
N LEU A 327 -6.80 -6.27 33.49
CA LEU A 327 -6.07 -6.52 34.75
C LEU A 327 -5.26 -5.30 35.24
N PHE A 328 -4.79 -4.48 34.30
CA PHE A 328 -4.10 -3.22 34.58
C PHE A 328 -4.81 -2.06 33.89
N SER A 329 -5.10 -1.01 34.65
CA SER A 329 -5.68 0.24 34.14
C SER A 329 -4.61 1.10 33.44
N GLN A 330 -3.93 0.55 32.44
CA GLN A 330 -2.84 1.25 31.77
C GLN A 330 -3.36 2.42 30.94
N THR A 331 -4.57 2.37 30.38
CA THR A 331 -5.12 3.50 29.60
C THR A 331 -5.55 4.68 30.47
N ALA A 332 -6.15 4.43 31.65
CA ALA A 332 -6.50 5.50 32.58
C ALA A 332 -5.26 6.09 33.27
N ALA A 333 -4.24 5.25 33.50
CA ALA A 333 -2.95 5.71 34.00
C ALA A 333 -2.19 6.48 32.91
N LEU A 334 -2.05 5.99 31.67
CA LEU A 334 -1.31 6.68 30.59
C LEU A 334 -1.85 8.08 30.30
N ASN A 335 -3.16 8.31 30.44
CA ASN A 335 -3.76 9.63 30.26
C ASN A 335 -3.53 10.59 31.46
N ASN A 336 -3.14 10.08 32.64
CA ASN A 336 -3.01 10.85 33.88
C ASN A 336 -1.72 10.63 34.69
N ILE A 337 -0.76 9.81 34.23
CA ILE A 337 0.47 9.45 34.97
C ILE A 337 1.34 10.70 35.18
N TYR A 338 1.41 11.59 34.19
CA TYR A 338 2.06 12.88 34.37
C TYR A 338 1.49 13.91 33.39
N ARG A 339 0.62 14.79 33.88
CA ARG A 339 0.21 16.00 33.16
C ARG A 339 0.65 17.19 34.02
N SER A 340 1.63 17.95 33.54
CA SER A 340 2.01 19.19 34.23
C SER A 340 0.80 20.14 34.25
N ARG A 341 0.44 20.65 35.43
CA ARG A 341 -0.70 21.57 35.61
C ARG A 341 -0.36 23.00 35.17
N ASN A 342 0.30 23.16 34.03
CA ASN A 342 0.67 24.47 33.50
C ASN A 342 -0.42 25.07 32.58
N LEU A 343 -1.68 24.68 32.78
CA LEU A 343 -2.82 25.42 32.23
C LEU A 343 -3.52 26.13 33.38
N GLU A 344 -3.32 27.44 33.40
CA GLU A 344 -3.97 28.46 34.21
C GLU A 344 -3.67 28.44 35.73
N GLY A 345 -2.71 29.30 36.11
CA GLY A 345 -2.82 30.06 37.35
C GLY A 345 -2.05 29.56 38.58
N PHE A 346 -1.32 28.43 38.51
CA PHE A 346 -0.51 27.98 39.64
C PHE A 346 0.92 28.53 39.57
N LYS A 347 1.20 29.64 40.27
CA LYS A 347 2.57 30.16 40.48
C LYS A 347 3.26 29.34 41.56
N GLY A 348 4.12 28.41 41.15
CA GLY A 348 5.07 27.75 42.05
C GLY A 348 6.08 28.75 42.61
N LEU A 349 6.52 28.50 43.85
CA LEU A 349 7.46 29.33 44.59
C LEU A 349 8.83 29.32 43.87
N GLY A 350 9.09 30.33 43.03
CA GLY A 350 10.35 30.46 42.28
C GLY A 350 10.26 31.04 40.87
N SER A 351 9.06 31.38 40.33
CA SER A 351 8.98 31.97 38.99
C SER A 351 9.33 33.47 39.00
N SER A 352 10.59 33.81 38.72
CA SER A 352 10.96 35.15 38.24
C SER A 352 10.34 35.36 36.86
N LYS A 353 9.81 36.57 36.63
CA LYS A 353 9.21 36.98 35.36
C LYS A 353 10.29 37.01 34.28
N ASP A 354 10.30 36.02 33.42
CA ASP A 354 10.81 36.14 32.05
C ASP A 354 9.81 35.41 31.15
N ASP A 355 9.08 36.20 30.36
CA ASP A 355 8.16 35.73 29.33
C ASP A 355 8.98 35.33 28.10
N GLU A 356 9.36 34.06 27.99
CA GLU A 356 9.63 33.44 26.69
C GLU A 356 8.94 32.07 26.63
N SER A 357 7.88 32.01 25.82
CA SER A 357 7.15 30.79 25.51
C SER A 357 7.90 29.99 24.45
N GLU A 358 8.91 29.23 24.86
CA GLU A 358 9.40 28.10 24.06
C GLU A 358 9.02 26.78 24.74
N SER A 359 8.15 26.02 24.07
CA SER A 359 7.75 24.69 24.50
C SER A 359 8.95 23.74 24.45
N THR A 360 9.57 23.48 25.60
CA THR A 360 10.59 22.43 25.76
C THR A 360 9.93 21.05 25.73
N ALA A 361 9.61 20.55 24.54
CA ALA A 361 9.30 19.15 24.33
C ALA A 361 10.62 18.37 24.28
N VAL A 362 11.02 17.78 25.41
CA VAL A 362 12.15 16.85 25.50
C VAL A 362 11.81 15.59 24.68
N LYS A 363 12.42 15.44 23.51
CA LYS A 363 12.41 14.19 22.74
C LYS A 363 13.46 13.24 23.33
N PHE A 364 13.02 12.16 23.95
CA PHE A 364 13.91 11.05 24.29
C PHE A 364 14.20 10.22 23.04
N THR A 365 15.44 10.20 22.58
CA THR A 365 15.97 9.20 21.67
C THR A 365 16.42 7.98 22.49
N LYS A 366 16.10 6.78 22.02
CA LYS A 366 16.51 5.53 22.64
C LYS A 366 17.94 5.23 22.19
N ASP A 367 18.89 5.27 23.10
CA ASP A 367 20.27 4.84 22.85
C ASP A 367 20.32 3.31 22.88
N ASP A 368 20.39 2.68 21.70
CA ASP A 368 20.73 1.27 21.57
C ASP A 368 22.27 1.13 21.49
N GLU A 369 22.95 1.18 22.64
CA GLU A 369 24.35 0.73 22.75
C GLU A 369 24.41 -0.58 23.54
N THR A 370 24.55 -1.68 22.81
CA THR A 370 25.11 -2.93 23.34
C THR A 370 26.61 -2.92 23.09
N SER A 371 27.37 -2.27 23.98
CA SER A 371 28.82 -2.39 23.99
C SER A 371 29.19 -3.81 24.46
N ILE A 372 29.72 -4.58 23.51
CA ILE A 372 30.32 -5.89 23.74
C ILE A 372 31.57 -5.68 24.62
N ILE A 373 31.52 -6.27 25.81
CA ILE A 373 32.66 -6.43 26.71
C ILE A 373 33.70 -7.31 26.00
N SER A 374 34.85 -6.74 25.64
CA SER A 374 36.01 -7.49 25.16
C SER A 374 36.95 -7.77 26.34
N ASP A 375 36.85 -8.98 26.88
CA ASP A 375 37.83 -9.51 27.82
C ASP A 375 39.18 -9.70 27.13
N SER A 376 40.19 -9.01 27.64
CA SER A 376 41.59 -9.16 27.27
C SER A 376 42.22 -10.28 28.10
N ASN A 377 42.36 -11.46 27.50
CA ASN A 377 43.14 -12.54 28.10
C ASN A 377 44.64 -12.27 27.90
N HIS A 378 45.30 -11.91 28.99
CA HIS A 378 46.73 -12.08 29.20
C HIS A 378 47.13 -13.55 29.09
N GLN A 379 48.12 -13.87 28.24
CA GLN A 379 48.95 -15.06 28.41
C GLN A 379 50.39 -14.64 28.66
N THR A 380 50.84 -14.93 29.87
CA THR A 380 52.23 -14.92 30.32
C THR A 380 52.90 -16.25 29.97
N SER A 381 54.12 -16.14 29.44
CA SER A 381 55.29 -17.02 29.65
C SER A 381 55.07 -18.50 30.04
N THR A 382 55.53 -19.40 29.18
CA THR A 382 56.73 -20.26 29.41
C THR A 382 57.25 -20.76 28.08
#